data_AF-A0A4Q6A687-F1
#
_entry.id   AF-A0A4Q6A687-F1
#
_cell.length_a   1.000
_cell.length_b   1.000
_cell.length_c   1.000
_cell.angle_alpha   90.00
_cell.angle_beta   90.00
_cell.angle_gamma   90.00
#
_symmetry.space_group_name_H-M   'P 1'
#
loop_
_entity.id
_entity.type
_entity.pdbx_description
1 polymer ?
#
loop_
_entity_poly.entity_id
_entity_poly.type
_entity_poly.pdbx_seq_one_letter_code
_entity_poly.pdbx_strand_id
1 'polypeptide(L)'
;ALFIVKMHSRRRVGGCTRCPPRCCRCCCCSRTLQIPGTRGGGEWGGTAYDASSNILYIRSSEAPDVETIVKQDARTVTNLPMIDQGKRYYSMYCASCHGADKKGTAPVFPSLVNLEKRMSRNAALDKIKRGAGAMPPFQGVLKDDELEAILSFVHSPDANAPKPVQVEVAAKQAVKDMYINTTGYTTWKDPSGNPAVRPPWGKLHALDLNTGKYVWQIPLGNDAARQQPGEPDTGLEGKSGPTVTAGGLLFIAGSSDKKLRAFDKSSGKQLWETTLPAMANANVSTYQVKGKQYIALSVAGTKENPSGYVMAFALPDAARK
;
A
#
# COMPACT_ATOMS: atom_id res chain seq x y z
N ALA A 1 5.20 -7.86 21.74
CA ALA A 1 6.42 -8.63 21.44
C ALA A 1 6.49 -8.85 19.93
N LEU A 2 7.43 -8.18 19.25
CA LEU A 2 7.63 -8.28 17.81
C LEU A 2 8.27 -9.65 17.52
N PHE A 3 7.49 -10.62 17.06
CA PHE A 3 8.04 -11.92 16.63
C PHE A 3 8.73 -11.73 15.26
N ILE A 4 10.00 -11.32 15.29
CA ILE A 4 10.88 -11.47 14.13
C ILE A 4 11.18 -12.96 13.99
N VAL A 5 10.37 -13.68 13.22
CA VAL A 5 10.71 -15.04 12.82
C VAL A 5 11.80 -14.96 11.75
N LYS A 6 13.05 -14.82 12.21
CA LYS A 6 14.21 -15.09 11.37
C LYS A 6 14.25 -16.60 11.19
N MET A 7 13.57 -17.13 10.16
CA MET A 7 13.68 -18.54 9.81
C MET A 7 15.15 -18.86 9.50
N HIS A 8 15.87 -19.35 10.51
CA HIS A 8 17.06 -20.18 10.32
C HIS A 8 16.59 -21.60 9.96
N SER A 9 15.81 -21.70 8.88
CA SER A 9 15.49 -22.98 8.29
C SER A 9 16.62 -23.33 7.33
N ARG A 10 17.59 -24.12 7.81
CA ARG A 10 18.46 -24.93 6.92
C ARG A 10 17.66 -26.08 6.30
N ARG A 11 16.55 -25.77 5.62
CA ARG A 11 15.96 -26.67 4.62
C ARG A 11 15.95 -25.94 3.30
N ARG A 12 16.92 -26.31 2.45
CA ARG A 12 16.96 -25.95 1.04
C ARG A 12 15.64 -26.38 0.41
N VAL A 13 14.76 -25.42 0.13
CA VAL A 13 13.69 -25.62 -0.83
C VAL A 13 14.31 -25.33 -2.21
N GLY A 14 14.57 -26.38 -2.98
CA GLY A 14 14.99 -26.32 -4.39
C GLY A 14 16.36 -25.68 -4.64
N GLY A 15 17.42 -26.49 -4.69
CA GLY A 15 18.75 -26.04 -5.08
C GLY A 15 18.79 -25.56 -6.53
N CYS A 16 19.20 -24.30 -6.73
CA CYS A 16 19.66 -23.81 -8.03
C CYS A 16 21.04 -24.44 -8.29
N THR A 17 21.09 -25.54 -9.03
CA THR A 17 22.29 -26.39 -9.21
C THR A 17 23.31 -25.86 -10.22
N ARG A 18 23.22 -24.60 -10.66
CA ARG A 18 24.25 -23.98 -11.51
C ARG A 18 24.51 -22.54 -11.08
N CYS A 19 25.47 -22.36 -10.17
CA CYS A 19 26.12 -21.08 -9.97
C CYS A 19 27.58 -21.24 -10.43
N PRO A 20 28.04 -20.54 -11.49
CA PRO A 20 29.41 -20.67 -11.98
C PRO A 20 30.42 -20.11 -10.95
N PRO A 21 31.64 -20.66 -10.89
CA PRO A 21 32.57 -20.53 -9.76
C PRO A 21 33.24 -19.14 -9.60
N ARG A 22 32.70 -18.07 -10.19
CA ARG A 22 33.24 -16.69 -10.06
C ARG A 22 32.29 -15.67 -9.42
N CYS A 23 31.14 -16.09 -8.90
CA CYS A 23 30.22 -15.20 -8.18
C CYS A 23 30.47 -15.21 -6.65
N CYS A 24 31.62 -14.70 -6.22
CA CYS A 24 31.84 -14.29 -4.83
C CYS A 24 31.08 -12.98 -4.54
N ARG A 25 29.74 -13.06 -4.40
CA ARG A 25 28.85 -12.06 -3.74
C ARG A 25 27.38 -12.50 -3.82
N CYS A 26 27.04 -13.67 -3.28
CA CYS A 26 25.63 -14.04 -3.03
C CYS A 26 25.10 -13.34 -1.75
N CYS A 27 25.19 -12.01 -1.68
CA CYS A 27 24.36 -11.20 -0.78
C CYS A 27 22.97 -10.91 -1.39
N CYS A 28 22.75 -11.26 -2.66
CA CYS A 28 21.44 -11.21 -3.29
C CYS A 28 20.64 -12.45 -2.88
N CYS A 29 19.56 -12.24 -2.12
CA CYS A 29 18.35 -13.09 -1.98
C CYS A 29 17.85 -13.32 -0.54
N SER A 30 18.29 -12.57 0.47
CA SER A 30 17.60 -12.58 1.78
C SER A 30 16.43 -11.59 1.76
N ARG A 31 15.21 -12.09 1.59
CA ARG A 31 13.97 -11.32 1.78
C ARG A 31 13.41 -11.58 3.18
N THR A 32 12.85 -10.57 3.82
CA THR A 32 12.21 -10.69 5.13
C THR A 32 10.69 -10.81 4.94
N LEU A 33 10.06 -11.72 5.68
CA LEU A 33 8.59 -11.76 5.77
C LEU A 33 8.14 -10.92 6.97
N GLN A 34 7.19 -10.01 6.74
CA GLN A 34 6.56 -9.21 7.78
C GLN A 34 5.09 -9.62 7.93
N ILE A 35 4.71 -9.96 9.17
CA ILE A 35 3.34 -10.30 9.57
C ILE A 35 3.09 -9.67 10.95
N PRO A 36 1.99 -8.93 11.18
CA PRO A 36 1.01 -8.46 10.18
C PRO A 36 1.67 -7.62 9.07
N GLY A 37 1.09 -7.64 7.87
CA GLY A 37 1.59 -6.89 6.72
C GLY A 37 1.60 -5.38 6.96
N THR A 38 2.38 -4.64 6.16
CA THR A 38 2.56 -3.18 6.32
C THR A 38 1.33 -2.37 5.92
N ARG A 39 0.34 -3.00 5.27
CA ARG A 39 -0.86 -2.33 4.72
C ARG A 39 -2.07 -2.40 5.65
N GLY A 40 -1.85 -2.18 6.94
CA GLY A 40 -2.89 -2.09 7.96
C GLY A 40 -2.37 -1.43 9.23
N GLY A 41 -3.02 -1.65 10.36
CA GLY A 41 -2.70 -1.00 11.61
C GLY A 41 -3.03 0.50 11.59
N GLY A 42 -2.39 1.26 12.48
CA GLY A 42 -2.48 2.73 12.46
C GLY A 42 -1.66 3.40 11.36
N GLU A 43 -0.97 2.63 10.52
CA GLU A 43 -0.16 3.15 9.41
C GLU A 43 -1.05 3.51 8.21
N TRP A 44 -1.57 2.51 7.49
CA TRP A 44 -2.41 2.73 6.31
C TRP A 44 -3.90 2.67 6.67
N GLY A 45 -4.62 3.77 6.42
CA GLY A 45 -6.05 3.90 6.69
C GLY A 45 -6.35 4.45 8.09
N GLY A 46 -5.39 4.35 9.00
CA GLY A 46 -5.48 4.89 10.35
C GLY A 46 -6.43 4.11 11.26
N THR A 47 -6.63 4.65 12.45
CA THR A 47 -7.45 4.06 13.52
C THR A 47 -8.58 5.00 13.93
N ALA A 48 -9.64 4.45 14.51
CA ALA A 48 -10.66 5.25 15.19
C ALA A 48 -10.53 5.07 16.70
N TYR A 49 -10.38 6.16 17.43
CA TYR A 49 -10.36 6.15 18.89
C TYR A 49 -11.69 6.65 19.45
N ASP A 50 -12.26 5.92 20.41
CA ASP A 50 -13.43 6.35 21.17
C ASP A 50 -13.03 6.71 22.60
N ALA A 51 -12.99 8.01 22.87
CA ALA A 51 -12.62 8.54 24.19
C ALA A 51 -13.59 8.13 25.30
N SER A 52 -14.86 7.85 24.99
CA SER A 52 -15.87 7.50 26.01
C SER A 52 -15.68 6.10 26.60
N SER A 53 -15.16 5.18 25.79
CA SER A 53 -14.92 3.79 26.17
C SER A 53 -13.42 3.45 26.27
N ASN A 54 -12.55 4.40 25.91
CA ASN A 54 -11.11 4.25 25.77
C ASN A 54 -10.71 3.08 24.85
N ILE A 55 -11.51 2.83 23.81
CA ILE A 55 -11.29 1.75 22.83
C ILE A 55 -10.69 2.32 21.55
N LEU A 56 -9.68 1.63 21.03
CA LEU A 56 -9.07 1.88 19.74
C LEU A 56 -9.49 0.81 18.73
N TYR A 57 -10.13 1.25 17.65
CA TYR A 57 -10.55 0.40 16.54
C TYR A 57 -9.53 0.42 15.41
N ILE A 58 -9.06 -0.75 15.01
CA ILE A 58 -7.91 -0.90 14.11
C ILE A 58 -8.20 -1.96 13.06
N ARG A 59 -8.07 -1.61 11.78
CA ARG A 59 -7.97 -2.59 10.70
C ARG A 59 -6.56 -3.18 10.71
N SER A 60 -6.40 -4.48 10.55
CA SER A 60 -5.07 -5.08 10.28
C SER A 60 -5.05 -5.81 8.93
N SER A 61 -3.88 -5.80 8.29
CA SER A 61 -3.57 -6.74 7.19
C SER A 61 -2.81 -7.92 7.80
N GLU A 62 -3.45 -9.09 7.79
CA GLU A 62 -2.87 -10.33 8.30
C GLU A 62 -2.09 -11.08 7.19
N ALA A 63 -2.17 -10.58 5.95
CA ALA A 63 -1.40 -11.10 4.84
C ALA A 63 0.10 -10.82 5.03
N PRO A 64 0.99 -11.79 4.76
CA PRO A 64 2.43 -11.58 4.83
C PRO A 64 2.91 -10.66 3.71
N ASP A 65 3.65 -9.63 4.08
CA ASP A 65 4.40 -8.81 3.12
C ASP A 65 5.86 -9.26 3.03
N VAL A 66 6.44 -9.10 1.85
CA VAL A 66 7.83 -9.41 1.55
C VAL A 66 8.61 -8.11 1.50
N GLU A 67 9.53 -7.93 2.44
CA GLU A 67 10.31 -6.71 2.58
C GLU A 67 11.79 -6.93 2.25
N THR A 68 12.35 -6.03 1.45
CA THR A 68 13.74 -6.08 0.99
C THR A 68 14.35 -4.69 1.08
N ILE A 69 15.20 -4.50 2.09
CA ILE A 69 15.94 -3.26 2.28
C ILE A 69 17.27 -3.38 1.55
N VAL A 70 17.55 -2.43 0.65
CA VAL A 70 18.84 -2.33 -0.04
C VAL A 70 19.52 -1.02 0.34
N LYS A 71 20.84 -1.09 0.51
CA LYS A 71 21.69 0.10 0.62
C LYS A 71 21.74 0.80 -0.74
N GLN A 72 21.45 2.09 -0.76
CA GLN A 72 21.67 2.96 -1.91
C GLN A 72 23.09 3.54 -1.86
N ASP A 73 23.73 3.66 -3.02
CA ASP A 73 25.02 4.33 -3.12
C ASP A 73 24.85 5.83 -2.85
N ALA A 74 25.63 6.34 -1.90
CA ALA A 74 25.52 7.68 -1.37
C ALA A 74 26.27 8.73 -2.23
N ARG A 75 27.04 8.34 -3.25
CA ARG A 75 27.83 9.27 -4.12
C ARG A 75 27.00 10.43 -4.66
N THR A 76 27.57 11.63 -4.81
CA THR A 76 26.85 12.83 -5.31
C THR A 76 26.18 12.55 -6.66
N VAL A 77 24.84 12.74 -6.74
CA VAL A 77 24.03 12.42 -7.94
C VAL A 77 24.53 13.19 -9.16
N THR A 78 24.99 14.42 -8.95
CA THR A 78 25.33 15.38 -10.01
C THR A 78 26.49 14.96 -10.92
N ASN A 79 27.33 14.00 -10.50
CA ASN A 79 28.47 13.52 -11.30
C ASN A 79 28.20 12.20 -12.03
N LEU A 80 27.00 11.64 -11.94
CA LEU A 80 26.65 10.40 -12.63
C LEU A 80 26.08 10.70 -14.03
N PRO A 81 26.19 9.75 -14.99
CA PRO A 81 25.40 9.80 -16.22
C PRO A 81 23.92 9.98 -15.92
N MET A 82 23.19 10.73 -16.75
CA MET A 82 21.77 11.06 -16.50
C MET A 82 20.88 9.82 -16.29
N ILE A 83 21.20 8.71 -16.96
CA ILE A 83 20.51 7.42 -16.77
C ILE A 83 20.77 6.80 -15.38
N ASP A 84 21.97 6.97 -14.83
CA ASP A 84 22.34 6.49 -13.50
C ASP A 84 21.77 7.39 -12.40
N GLN A 85 21.71 8.70 -12.65
CA GLN A 85 20.94 9.64 -11.82
C GLN A 85 19.47 9.21 -11.78
N GLY A 86 18.89 8.93 -12.95
CA GLY A 86 17.54 8.45 -13.11
C GLY A 86 17.26 7.15 -12.37
N LYS A 87 18.19 6.18 -12.44
CA LYS A 87 18.08 4.91 -11.70
C LYS A 87 18.02 5.13 -10.19
N ARG A 88 18.78 6.08 -9.66
CA ARG A 88 18.78 6.40 -8.23
C ARG A 88 17.48 7.09 -7.82
N TYR A 89 17.06 8.14 -8.53
CA TYR A 89 15.80 8.80 -8.27
C TYR A 89 14.62 7.82 -8.38
N TYR A 90 14.61 6.98 -9.41
CA TYR A 90 13.65 5.88 -9.54
C TYR A 90 13.66 4.95 -8.33
N SER A 91 14.84 4.56 -7.86
CA SER A 91 14.95 3.69 -6.69
C SER A 91 14.36 4.35 -5.44
N MET A 92 14.59 5.65 -5.24
CA MET A 92 14.10 6.38 -4.08
C MET A 92 12.59 6.63 -4.09
N TYR A 93 12.03 6.98 -5.26
CA TYR A 93 10.65 7.49 -5.35
C TYR A 93 9.66 6.54 -6.00
N CYS A 94 10.13 5.57 -6.79
CA CYS A 94 9.27 4.78 -7.68
C CYS A 94 9.34 3.27 -7.41
N ALA A 95 10.51 2.75 -6.99
CA ALA A 95 10.77 1.31 -6.92
C ALA A 95 9.93 0.58 -5.85
N SER A 96 9.45 1.27 -4.82
CA SER A 96 8.56 0.67 -3.81
C SER A 96 7.22 0.21 -4.41
N CYS A 97 6.71 0.91 -5.44
CA CYS A 97 5.45 0.54 -6.10
C CYS A 97 5.70 -0.20 -7.43
N HIS A 98 6.67 0.25 -8.22
CA HIS A 98 6.95 -0.29 -9.56
C HIS A 98 8.02 -1.39 -9.59
N GLY A 99 8.60 -1.72 -8.44
CA GLY A 99 9.67 -2.70 -8.29
C GLY A 99 11.02 -2.17 -8.78
N ALA A 100 12.11 -2.65 -8.18
CA ALA A 100 13.47 -2.33 -8.64
C ALA A 100 13.74 -2.79 -10.10
N ASP A 101 13.02 -3.81 -10.57
CA ASP A 101 13.11 -4.37 -11.92
C ASP A 101 12.07 -3.79 -12.89
N LYS A 102 11.32 -2.76 -12.48
CA LYS A 102 10.28 -2.08 -13.27
C LYS A 102 9.06 -2.94 -13.62
N LYS A 103 8.90 -4.15 -13.08
CA LYS A 103 7.77 -5.02 -13.43
C LYS A 103 6.45 -4.64 -12.77
N GLY A 104 6.48 -3.84 -11.70
CA GLY A 104 5.32 -3.50 -10.90
C GLY A 104 4.71 -4.70 -10.17
N THR A 105 3.64 -4.44 -9.43
CA THR A 105 2.87 -5.44 -8.69
C THR A 105 1.41 -5.36 -9.13
N ALA A 106 1.04 -6.23 -10.07
CA ALA A 106 -0.31 -6.30 -10.60
C ALA A 106 -1.34 -6.69 -9.52
N PRO A 107 -2.60 -6.21 -9.61
CA PRO A 107 -3.14 -5.28 -10.63
C PRO A 107 -2.95 -3.79 -10.29
N VAL A 108 -2.39 -3.47 -9.12
CA VAL A 108 -2.43 -2.12 -8.54
C VAL A 108 -1.33 -1.22 -9.11
N PHE A 109 -0.11 -1.75 -9.29
CA PHE A 109 1.03 -0.99 -9.79
C PHE A 109 1.50 -1.55 -11.13
N PRO A 110 1.38 -0.80 -12.24
CA PRO A 110 1.67 -1.31 -13.57
C PRO A 110 3.18 -1.48 -13.81
N SER A 111 3.51 -2.39 -14.74
CA SER A 111 4.87 -2.53 -15.27
C SER A 111 5.28 -1.29 -16.06
N LEU A 112 6.52 -0.86 -15.85
CA LEU A 112 7.24 0.17 -16.60
C LEU A 112 8.28 -0.44 -17.55
N VAL A 113 8.34 -1.76 -17.67
CA VAL A 113 9.17 -2.41 -18.70
C VAL A 113 8.64 -2.06 -20.08
N ASN A 114 9.55 -1.71 -21.00
CA ASN A 114 9.25 -1.30 -22.37
C ASN A 114 8.16 -0.21 -22.43
N LEU A 115 8.24 0.79 -21.54
CA LEU A 115 7.24 1.86 -21.45
C LEU A 115 7.17 2.67 -22.76
N GLU A 116 8.29 2.80 -23.45
CA GLU A 116 8.44 3.53 -24.71
C GLU A 116 7.53 3.00 -25.83
N LYS A 117 7.19 1.71 -25.80
CA LYS A 117 6.26 1.09 -26.76
C LYS A 117 4.80 1.39 -26.49
N ARG A 118 4.47 1.90 -25.29
CA ARG A 118 3.08 2.07 -24.80
C ARG A 118 2.73 3.52 -24.53
N MET A 119 3.71 4.39 -24.31
CA MET A 119 3.50 5.78 -23.93
C MET A 119 4.64 6.66 -24.41
N SER A 120 4.31 7.82 -24.99
CA SER A 120 5.32 8.81 -25.38
C SER A 120 6.03 9.37 -24.15
N ARG A 121 7.24 9.89 -24.34
CA ARG A 121 8.04 10.46 -23.25
C ARG A 121 7.34 11.62 -22.56
N ASN A 122 6.68 12.50 -23.32
CA ASN A 122 5.91 13.63 -22.79
C ASN A 122 4.67 13.16 -22.01
N ALA A 123 3.97 12.13 -22.49
CA ALA A 123 2.84 11.57 -21.76
C ALA A 123 3.29 10.90 -20.45
N ALA A 124 4.46 10.25 -20.44
CA ALA A 124 5.05 9.69 -19.23
C ALA A 124 5.44 10.81 -18.24
N LEU A 125 6.08 11.89 -18.73
CA LEU A 125 6.42 13.06 -17.90
C LEU A 125 5.17 13.66 -17.25
N ASP A 126 4.13 13.90 -18.04
CA ASP A 126 2.88 14.49 -17.57
C ASP A 126 2.23 13.62 -16.48
N LYS A 127 2.28 12.29 -16.67
CA LYS A 127 1.76 11.33 -15.69
C LYS A 127 2.57 11.29 -14.40
N ILE A 128 3.89 11.43 -14.47
CA ILE A 128 4.75 11.56 -13.28
C ILE A 128 4.44 12.87 -12.54
N LYS A 129 4.29 13.98 -13.26
CA LYS A 129 4.00 15.30 -12.67
C LYS A 129 2.64 15.32 -11.96
N ARG A 130 1.58 14.85 -12.63
CA ARG A 130 0.19 14.95 -12.15
C ARG A 130 -0.26 13.77 -11.28
N GLY A 131 0.44 12.65 -11.34
CA GLY A 131 -0.02 11.40 -10.75
C GLY A 131 -1.24 10.82 -11.49
N ALA A 132 -1.66 9.63 -11.08
CA ALA A 132 -2.87 8.98 -11.60
C ALA A 132 -3.32 7.82 -10.69
N GLY A 133 -4.60 7.81 -10.29
CA GLY A 133 -5.14 6.76 -9.43
C GLY A 133 -4.38 6.67 -8.11
N ALA A 134 -3.68 5.55 -7.86
CA ALA A 134 -2.84 5.37 -6.67
C ALA A 134 -1.43 6.00 -6.79
N MET A 135 -1.02 6.45 -7.98
CA MET A 135 0.29 7.10 -8.17
C MET A 135 0.21 8.57 -7.73
N PRO A 136 1.00 9.01 -6.74
CA PRO A 136 1.00 10.40 -6.28
C PRO A 136 1.59 11.35 -7.34
N PRO A 137 1.24 12.65 -7.30
CA PRO A 137 1.88 13.67 -8.12
C PRO A 137 3.30 13.96 -7.61
N PHE A 138 4.25 14.11 -8.53
CA PHE A 138 5.63 14.51 -8.20
C PHE A 138 5.98 15.94 -8.64
N GLN A 139 5.03 16.68 -9.22
CA GLN A 139 5.22 18.10 -9.51
C GLN A 139 5.47 18.87 -8.22
N GLY A 140 6.58 19.60 -8.16
CA GLY A 140 7.00 20.35 -6.97
C GLY A 140 7.68 19.49 -5.89
N VAL A 141 7.65 18.16 -6.00
CA VAL A 141 8.41 17.23 -5.15
C VAL A 141 9.79 16.97 -5.76
N LEU A 142 9.83 16.77 -7.08
CA LEU A 142 11.06 16.59 -7.86
C LEU A 142 11.27 17.80 -8.76
N LYS A 143 12.54 18.18 -8.94
CA LYS A 143 12.92 19.23 -9.90
C LYS A 143 12.82 18.70 -11.33
N ASP A 144 12.75 19.60 -12.30
CA ASP A 144 12.59 19.22 -13.71
C ASP A 144 13.77 18.37 -14.23
N ASP A 145 15.01 18.67 -13.83
CA ASP A 145 16.20 17.86 -14.17
C ASP A 145 16.14 16.46 -13.56
N GLU A 146 15.63 16.31 -12.34
CA GLU A 146 15.44 15.01 -11.67
C GLU A 146 14.36 14.18 -12.35
N LEU A 147 13.24 14.81 -12.75
CA LEU A 147 12.16 14.17 -13.51
C LEU A 147 12.65 13.69 -14.88
N GLU A 148 13.44 14.52 -15.56
CA GLU A 148 14.06 14.18 -16.83
C GLU A 148 15.06 13.03 -16.67
N ALA A 149 15.85 13.00 -15.59
CA ALA A 149 16.73 11.88 -15.29
C ALA A 149 15.95 10.58 -15.08
N ILE A 150 14.86 10.61 -14.30
CA ILE A 150 13.98 9.43 -14.13
C ILE A 150 13.46 8.96 -15.49
N LEU A 151 12.97 9.85 -16.34
CA LEU A 151 12.51 9.50 -17.69
C LEU A 151 13.60 8.85 -18.53
N SER A 152 14.82 9.37 -18.47
CA SER A 152 15.98 8.77 -19.13
C SER A 152 16.32 7.37 -18.61
N PHE A 153 15.80 6.94 -17.46
CA PHE A 153 15.96 5.56 -16.96
C PHE A 153 14.74 4.65 -17.23
N VAL A 154 13.52 5.21 -17.17
CA VAL A 154 12.29 4.42 -17.37
C VAL A 154 11.88 4.30 -18.83
N HIS A 155 12.37 5.17 -19.72
CA HIS A 155 11.94 5.28 -21.12
C HIS A 155 13.02 4.88 -22.17
N SER A 156 14.27 4.63 -21.76
CA SER A 156 15.42 4.60 -22.69
C SER A 156 15.82 3.20 -23.23
N PRO A 157 16.49 3.14 -24.40
CA PRO A 157 17.68 3.93 -24.73
C PRO A 157 17.45 4.95 -25.86
N ASP A 158 17.20 6.21 -25.51
CA ASP A 158 17.17 7.29 -26.51
C ASP A 158 18.59 7.87 -26.70
N ALA A 159 19.11 7.81 -27.91
CA ALA A 159 20.42 8.35 -28.30
C ALA A 159 20.48 9.89 -28.26
N ASN A 160 19.31 10.54 -28.10
CA ASN A 160 19.15 11.99 -27.99
C ASN A 160 18.85 12.46 -26.56
N ALA A 161 19.06 11.63 -25.54
CA ALA A 161 18.96 12.07 -24.15
C ALA A 161 19.84 13.33 -23.94
N PRO A 162 19.31 14.40 -23.32
CA PRO A 162 20.08 15.58 -23.01
C PRO A 162 21.38 15.19 -22.30
N LYS A 163 22.51 15.73 -22.76
CA LYS A 163 23.80 15.47 -22.12
C LYS A 163 23.72 15.95 -20.66
N PRO A 164 24.32 15.21 -19.70
CA PRO A 164 24.22 15.54 -18.29
C PRO A 164 24.65 17.00 -18.07
N VAL A 165 23.79 17.78 -17.42
CA VAL A 165 24.15 19.11 -16.94
C VAL A 165 25.15 18.89 -15.80
N GLN A 166 26.41 19.24 -16.05
CA GLN A 166 27.43 19.24 -15.00
C GLN A 166 27.10 20.38 -14.04
N VAL A 167 26.53 20.04 -12.89
CA VAL A 167 26.44 20.96 -11.77
C VAL A 167 27.67 20.70 -10.91
N GLU A 168 28.62 21.64 -10.92
CA GLU A 168 29.71 21.65 -9.94
C GLU A 168 29.10 21.85 -8.55
N VAL A 169 28.96 20.75 -7.82
CA VAL A 169 28.61 20.80 -6.40
C VAL A 169 29.89 20.60 -5.61
N ALA A 170 30.24 21.60 -4.79
CA ALA A 170 31.39 21.58 -3.91
C ALA A 170 31.46 20.25 -3.13
N ALA A 171 32.51 19.48 -3.40
CA ALA A 171 32.76 18.17 -2.84
C ALA A 171 33.07 18.26 -1.35
N LYS A 172 32.07 18.40 -0.47
CA LYS A 172 32.31 18.45 0.99
C LYS A 172 31.10 18.14 1.88
N GLN A 173 30.14 17.34 1.41
CA GLN A 173 29.14 16.74 2.31
C GLN A 173 29.29 15.23 2.34
N ALA A 174 29.61 14.68 3.51
CA ALA A 174 29.55 13.26 3.78
C ALA A 174 28.09 12.81 3.63
N VAL A 175 27.80 12.06 2.57
CA VAL A 175 26.45 11.57 2.32
C VAL A 175 26.23 10.35 3.20
N LYS A 176 25.24 10.42 4.10
CA LYS A 176 24.85 9.30 4.96
C LYS A 176 24.34 8.15 4.10
N ASP A 177 24.71 6.92 4.48
CA ASP A 177 24.15 5.71 3.89
C ASP A 177 22.61 5.76 3.94
N MET A 178 21.99 5.59 2.78
CA MET A 178 20.54 5.53 2.65
C MET A 178 20.10 4.09 2.40
N TYR A 179 19.07 3.66 3.10
CA TYR A 179 18.48 2.34 2.93
C TYR A 179 17.04 2.52 2.46
N ILE A 180 16.65 1.80 1.41
CA ILE A 180 15.30 1.88 0.87
C ILE A 180 14.67 0.50 0.83
N ASN A 181 13.36 0.47 1.01
CA ASN A 181 12.57 -0.73 0.80
C ASN A 181 12.15 -0.84 -0.68
N THR A 182 12.68 -1.85 -1.37
CA THR A 182 12.46 -2.08 -2.81
C THR A 182 11.32 -3.02 -3.14
N THR A 183 10.71 -3.65 -2.13
CA THR A 183 9.58 -4.57 -2.29
C THR A 183 8.38 -4.15 -1.45
N GLY A 184 8.31 -2.86 -1.09
CA GLY A 184 7.16 -2.32 -0.37
C GLY A 184 5.84 -2.73 -1.04
N TYR A 185 4.82 -3.00 -0.22
CA TYR A 185 3.49 -3.39 -0.69
C TYR A 185 3.43 -4.72 -1.48
N THR A 186 4.44 -5.58 -1.36
CA THR A 186 4.47 -6.88 -2.02
C THR A 186 3.99 -7.98 -1.09
N THR A 187 2.76 -8.42 -1.27
CA THR A 187 2.23 -9.59 -0.54
C THR A 187 2.89 -10.87 -1.01
N TRP A 188 3.30 -11.70 -0.06
CA TRP A 188 3.76 -13.06 -0.36
C TRP A 188 2.58 -13.93 -0.74
N LYS A 189 2.61 -14.45 -1.97
CA LYS A 189 1.51 -15.23 -2.56
C LYS A 189 1.93 -16.66 -2.88
N ASP A 190 0.96 -17.57 -2.83
CA ASP A 190 1.07 -18.95 -3.33
C ASP A 190 1.02 -18.99 -4.88
N PRO A 191 1.28 -20.15 -5.52
CA PRO A 191 1.19 -20.29 -6.98
C PRO A 191 -0.19 -19.99 -7.58
N SER A 192 -1.25 -20.07 -6.77
CA SER A 192 -2.63 -19.77 -7.14
C SER A 192 -2.95 -18.27 -6.99
N GLY A 193 -2.02 -17.46 -6.50
CA GLY A 193 -2.16 -16.01 -6.31
C GLY A 193 -2.86 -15.59 -5.00
N ASN A 194 -3.08 -16.50 -4.05
CA ASN A 194 -3.60 -16.18 -2.72
C ASN A 194 -2.46 -15.73 -1.80
N PRO A 195 -2.70 -14.89 -0.77
CA PRO A 195 -1.72 -14.71 0.27
C PRO A 195 -1.30 -16.06 0.86
N ALA A 196 0.00 -16.28 1.06
CA ALA A 196 0.59 -17.59 1.37
C ALA A 196 0.37 -18.06 2.83
N VAL A 197 -0.71 -17.61 3.47
CA VAL A 197 -1.18 -18.01 4.80
C VAL A 197 -2.67 -18.29 4.75
N ARG A 198 -3.20 -19.06 5.71
CA ARG A 198 -4.64 -19.29 5.79
C ARG A 198 -5.38 -17.99 6.13
N PRO A 199 -6.59 -17.78 5.60
CA PRO A 199 -7.45 -16.67 6.00
C PRO A 199 -7.80 -16.74 7.51
N PRO A 200 -8.19 -15.62 8.14
CA PRO A 200 -8.52 -14.34 7.49
C PRO A 200 -7.30 -13.48 7.15
N TRP A 201 -7.26 -12.89 5.94
CA TRP A 201 -6.14 -12.02 5.51
C TRP A 201 -6.31 -10.55 5.91
N GLY A 202 -7.49 -10.18 6.40
CA GLY A 202 -7.76 -8.86 6.95
C GLY A 202 -8.74 -8.98 8.12
N LYS A 203 -8.50 -8.20 9.17
CA LYS A 203 -9.32 -8.19 10.38
C LYS A 203 -9.67 -6.77 10.81
N LEU A 204 -10.69 -6.66 11.63
CA LEU A 204 -11.03 -5.48 12.42
C LEU A 204 -10.93 -5.84 13.90
N HIS A 205 -10.28 -4.97 14.67
CA HIS A 205 -10.04 -5.16 16.09
C HIS A 205 -10.63 -4.01 16.89
N ALA A 206 -11.09 -4.33 18.10
CA ALA A 206 -11.26 -3.37 19.18
C ALA A 206 -10.24 -3.66 20.27
N LEU A 207 -9.39 -2.68 20.58
CA LEU A 207 -8.34 -2.76 21.58
C LEU A 207 -8.66 -1.81 22.73
N ASP A 208 -8.74 -2.33 23.95
CA ASP A 208 -8.86 -1.51 25.15
C ASP A 208 -7.50 -0.90 25.48
N LEU A 209 -7.41 0.43 25.47
CA LEU A 209 -6.16 1.14 25.72
C LEU A 209 -5.78 1.20 27.21
N ASN A 210 -6.71 0.92 28.13
CA ASN A 210 -6.39 0.81 29.55
C ASN A 210 -5.60 -0.48 29.83
N THR A 211 -5.98 -1.58 29.17
CA THR A 211 -5.47 -2.92 29.47
C THR A 211 -4.52 -3.46 28.40
N GLY A 212 -4.52 -2.88 27.20
CA GLY A 212 -3.80 -3.38 26.04
C GLY A 212 -4.36 -4.70 25.50
N LYS A 213 -5.59 -5.07 25.85
CA LYS A 213 -6.23 -6.34 25.44
C LYS A 213 -7.30 -6.11 24.38
N TYR A 214 -7.43 -7.07 23.48
CA TYR A 214 -8.53 -7.06 22.52
C TYR A 214 -9.86 -7.32 23.24
N VAL A 215 -10.84 -6.44 22.98
CA VAL A 215 -12.24 -6.65 23.37
C VAL A 215 -12.87 -7.65 22.42
N TRP A 216 -12.64 -7.48 21.12
CA TRP A 216 -13.07 -8.39 20.07
C TRP A 216 -12.17 -8.27 18.83
N GLN A 217 -12.19 -9.32 18.00
CA GLN A 217 -11.47 -9.40 16.73
C GLN A 217 -12.35 -10.16 15.73
N ILE A 218 -12.58 -9.59 14.54
CA ILE A 218 -13.42 -10.21 13.50
C ILE A 218 -12.70 -10.16 12.13
N PRO A 219 -12.93 -11.14 11.24
CA PRO A 219 -12.57 -11.00 9.83
C PRO A 219 -13.25 -9.77 9.22
N LEU A 220 -12.57 -9.08 8.31
CA LEU A 220 -13.12 -7.91 7.63
C LEU A 220 -13.04 -8.06 6.11
N GLY A 221 -14.20 -8.32 5.51
CA GLY A 221 -14.34 -8.51 4.07
C GLY A 221 -14.29 -9.97 3.66
N ASN A 222 -14.83 -10.28 2.49
CA ASN A 222 -14.90 -11.64 1.99
C ASN A 222 -14.71 -11.75 0.47
N ASP A 223 -13.81 -12.65 0.06
CA ASP A 223 -13.70 -13.16 -1.30
C ASP A 223 -14.63 -14.37 -1.50
N ALA A 224 -15.78 -14.13 -2.15
CA ALA A 224 -16.75 -15.19 -2.44
C ALA A 224 -16.19 -16.34 -3.28
N ALA A 225 -15.16 -16.09 -4.11
CA ALA A 225 -14.54 -17.14 -4.93
C ALA A 225 -13.62 -18.06 -4.10
N ARG A 226 -13.22 -17.62 -2.91
CA ARG A 226 -12.31 -18.36 -2.01
C ARG A 226 -12.98 -18.79 -0.70
N GLN A 227 -14.21 -18.34 -0.45
CA GLN A 227 -14.99 -18.72 0.72
C GLN A 227 -15.29 -20.21 0.71
N GLN A 228 -15.04 -20.86 1.84
CA GLN A 228 -15.42 -22.25 2.07
C GLN A 228 -16.72 -22.33 2.88
N PRO A 229 -17.62 -23.28 2.59
CA PRO A 229 -18.85 -23.44 3.36
C PRO A 229 -18.56 -23.69 4.85
N GLY A 230 -19.20 -22.94 5.73
CA GLY A 230 -19.06 -23.08 7.20
C GLY A 230 -17.81 -22.45 7.81
N GLU A 231 -16.87 -21.96 7.00
CA GLU A 231 -15.69 -21.24 7.50
C GLU A 231 -16.01 -19.75 7.73
N PRO A 232 -15.25 -19.05 8.60
CA PRO A 232 -15.34 -17.60 8.73
C PRO A 232 -15.07 -16.89 7.38
N ASP A 233 -15.48 -15.63 7.30
CA ASP A 233 -15.15 -14.77 6.16
C ASP A 233 -13.63 -14.77 5.90
N THR A 234 -13.26 -14.83 4.63
CA THR A 234 -11.85 -14.95 4.21
C THR A 234 -10.97 -13.78 4.64
N GLY A 235 -11.54 -12.65 5.05
CA GLY A 235 -10.82 -11.46 5.46
C GLY A 235 -10.06 -10.84 4.29
N LEU A 236 -10.35 -9.59 3.97
CA LEU A 236 -9.71 -8.90 2.85
C LEU A 236 -8.83 -7.77 3.36
N GLU A 237 -7.67 -7.66 2.73
CA GLU A 237 -6.87 -6.44 2.84
C GLU A 237 -7.70 -5.24 2.38
N GLY A 238 -7.47 -4.09 3.00
CA GLY A 238 -8.19 -2.87 2.67
C GLY A 238 -7.40 -1.63 3.03
N LYS A 239 -7.76 -0.50 2.42
CA LYS A 239 -6.97 0.74 2.49
C LYS A 239 -7.59 1.83 3.36
N SER A 240 -8.89 1.77 3.65
CA SER A 240 -9.54 2.73 4.55
C SER A 240 -9.59 2.19 5.98
N GLY A 241 -9.39 3.08 6.94
CA GLY A 241 -9.59 2.82 8.36
C GLY A 241 -11.03 3.04 8.81
N PRO A 242 -11.30 2.69 10.08
CA PRO A 242 -12.63 2.79 10.65
C PRO A 242 -12.99 4.22 11.03
N THR A 243 -14.28 4.44 11.30
CA THR A 243 -14.82 5.68 11.85
C THR A 243 -15.86 5.33 12.91
N VAL A 244 -15.61 5.75 14.16
CA VAL A 244 -16.51 5.48 15.29
C VAL A 244 -17.39 6.68 15.57
N THR A 245 -18.64 6.42 15.94
CA THR A 245 -19.62 7.44 16.31
C THR A 245 -19.98 7.34 17.80
N ALA A 246 -20.40 8.46 18.39
CA ALA A 246 -20.89 8.49 19.77
C ALA A 246 -22.12 7.59 19.98
N GLY A 247 -22.93 7.40 18.94
CA GLY A 247 -24.14 6.56 18.95
C GLY A 247 -23.88 5.05 18.94
N GLY A 248 -22.63 4.59 19.02
CA GLY A 248 -22.31 3.16 19.12
C GLY A 248 -22.03 2.46 17.78
N LEU A 249 -22.02 3.20 16.67
CA LEU A 249 -21.74 2.64 15.34
C LEU A 249 -20.28 2.84 14.93
N LEU A 250 -19.73 1.82 14.27
CA LEU A 250 -18.41 1.81 13.67
C LEU A 250 -18.54 1.55 12.16
N PHE A 251 -18.10 2.49 11.32
CA PHE A 251 -18.16 2.38 9.87
C PHE A 251 -16.79 2.07 9.28
N ILE A 252 -16.74 1.21 8.26
CA ILE A 252 -15.51 0.94 7.52
C ILE A 252 -15.81 0.41 6.11
N ALA A 253 -14.94 0.75 5.15
CA ALA A 253 -15.03 0.29 3.78
C ALA A 253 -13.65 -0.21 3.29
N GLY A 254 -13.42 -0.18 1.97
CA GLY A 254 -12.10 -0.26 1.37
C GLY A 254 -11.49 -1.64 1.20
N SER A 255 -12.24 -2.70 1.48
CA SER A 255 -11.94 -4.07 1.04
C SER A 255 -12.29 -4.26 -0.44
N SER A 256 -11.64 -5.22 -1.11
CA SER A 256 -11.83 -5.47 -2.55
C SER A 256 -13.21 -6.02 -2.93
N ASP A 257 -14.01 -6.44 -1.95
CA ASP A 257 -15.44 -6.78 -2.11
C ASP A 257 -16.36 -5.57 -2.26
N LYS A 258 -15.79 -4.35 -2.23
CA LYS A 258 -16.48 -3.08 -2.49
C LYS A 258 -17.62 -2.79 -1.52
N LYS A 259 -17.61 -3.35 -0.31
CA LYS A 259 -18.67 -3.07 0.66
C LYS A 259 -18.32 -1.91 1.60
N LEU A 260 -19.33 -1.11 1.92
CA LEU A 260 -19.36 -0.24 3.09
C LEU A 260 -20.15 -0.96 4.18
N ARG A 261 -19.61 -1.01 5.40
CA ARG A 261 -20.18 -1.75 6.53
C ARG A 261 -20.37 -0.86 7.74
N ALA A 262 -21.37 -1.19 8.55
CA ALA A 262 -21.58 -0.65 9.87
C ALA A 262 -21.59 -1.80 10.91
N PHE A 263 -20.87 -1.60 11.99
CA PHE A 263 -20.76 -2.54 13.10
C PHE A 263 -21.23 -1.89 14.41
N ASP A 264 -21.75 -2.72 15.31
CA ASP A 264 -21.88 -2.35 16.72
C ASP A 264 -20.47 -2.23 17.33
N LYS A 265 -20.13 -1.06 17.87
CA LYS A 265 -18.77 -0.80 18.36
C LYS A 265 -18.39 -1.63 19.59
N SER A 266 -19.37 -2.13 20.36
CA SER A 266 -19.12 -2.86 21.60
C SER A 266 -18.85 -4.34 21.38
N SER A 267 -19.49 -4.92 20.36
CA SER A 267 -19.47 -6.37 20.09
C SER A 267 -18.77 -6.75 18.79
N GLY A 268 -18.57 -5.81 17.87
CA GLY A 268 -18.09 -6.10 16.51
C GLY A 268 -19.15 -6.78 15.63
N LYS A 269 -20.42 -6.86 16.07
CA LYS A 269 -21.49 -7.42 15.25
C LYS A 269 -21.77 -6.53 14.05
N GLN A 270 -21.73 -7.09 12.83
CA GLN A 270 -22.18 -6.37 11.64
C GLN A 270 -23.69 -6.10 11.73
N LEU A 271 -24.07 -4.82 11.61
CA LEU A 271 -25.46 -4.37 11.68
C LEU A 271 -26.02 -4.08 10.30
N TRP A 272 -25.18 -3.60 9.39
CA TRP A 272 -25.59 -3.19 8.05
C TRP A 272 -24.42 -3.23 7.08
N GLU A 273 -24.73 -3.46 5.80
CA GLU A 273 -23.78 -3.30 4.71
C GLU A 273 -24.48 -2.84 3.42
N THR A 274 -23.70 -2.25 2.51
CA THR A 274 -24.11 -2.00 1.13
C THR A 274 -22.93 -2.20 0.18
N THR A 275 -23.24 -2.53 -1.07
CA THR A 275 -22.24 -2.68 -2.14
C THR A 275 -22.06 -1.34 -2.86
N LEU A 276 -20.81 -0.89 -2.92
CA LEU A 276 -20.41 0.31 -3.64
C LEU A 276 -20.07 -0.01 -5.10
N PRO A 277 -20.14 0.96 -6.02
CA PRO A 277 -19.79 0.74 -7.42
C PRO A 277 -18.30 0.36 -7.63
N ALA A 278 -17.43 0.77 -6.71
CA ALA A 278 -16.01 0.42 -6.70
C ALA A 278 -15.47 0.37 -5.26
N MET A 279 -14.21 -0.04 -5.10
CA MET A 279 -13.54 -0.03 -3.80
C MET A 279 -13.34 1.42 -3.31
N ALA A 280 -13.79 1.71 -2.09
CA ALA A 280 -13.61 3.02 -1.47
C ALA A 280 -12.27 3.10 -0.74
N ASN A 281 -11.33 3.87 -1.28
CA ASN A 281 -9.98 3.97 -0.72
C ASN A 281 -9.85 5.00 0.43
N ALA A 282 -10.90 5.76 0.72
CA ALA A 282 -10.93 6.82 1.72
C ALA A 282 -11.71 6.42 2.97
N ASN A 283 -11.35 7.00 4.10
CA ASN A 283 -12.09 6.83 5.35
C ASN A 283 -13.47 7.47 5.25
N VAL A 284 -14.42 6.90 5.98
CA VAL A 284 -15.77 7.45 6.09
C VAL A 284 -15.69 8.74 6.90
N SER A 285 -16.38 9.79 6.45
CA SER A 285 -16.57 11.02 7.21
C SER A 285 -17.99 11.09 7.73
N THR A 286 -18.18 11.51 8.98
CA THR A 286 -19.51 11.72 9.56
C THR A 286 -19.80 13.21 9.72
N TYR A 287 -21.03 13.63 9.45
CA TYR A 287 -21.45 15.03 9.54
C TYR A 287 -22.96 15.10 9.84
N GLN A 288 -23.42 16.29 10.27
CA GLN A 288 -24.82 16.51 10.61
C GLN A 288 -25.37 17.69 9.83
N VAL A 289 -26.60 17.56 9.31
CA VAL A 289 -27.34 18.62 8.63
C VAL A 289 -28.74 18.69 9.22
N LYS A 290 -29.14 19.85 9.75
CA LYS A 290 -30.47 20.09 10.32
C LYS A 290 -30.90 19.00 11.33
N GLY A 291 -30.01 18.61 12.22
CA GLY A 291 -30.30 17.59 13.23
C GLY A 291 -30.10 16.15 12.77
N LYS A 292 -30.05 15.87 11.46
CA LYS A 292 -29.90 14.51 10.92
C LYS A 292 -28.44 14.17 10.65
N GLN A 293 -28.00 12.99 11.06
CA GLN A 293 -26.62 12.53 10.88
C GLN A 293 -26.47 11.78 9.55
N TYR A 294 -25.32 11.99 8.91
CA TYR A 294 -24.95 11.43 7.64
C TYR A 294 -23.52 10.91 7.71
N ILE A 295 -23.23 9.99 6.80
CA ILE A 295 -21.86 9.62 6.46
C ILE A 295 -21.60 9.90 4.99
N ALA A 296 -20.39 10.29 4.65
CA ALA A 296 -19.93 10.43 3.28
C ALA A 296 -18.58 9.75 3.08
N LEU A 297 -18.36 9.23 1.87
CA LEU A 297 -17.10 8.64 1.48
C LEU A 297 -16.83 8.82 -0.02
N SER A 298 -15.55 8.89 -0.36
CA SER A 298 -15.09 8.89 -1.74
C SER A 298 -14.96 7.45 -2.26
N VAL A 299 -15.63 7.17 -3.37
CA VAL A 299 -15.56 5.90 -4.11
C VAL A 299 -14.88 6.19 -5.44
N ALA A 300 -13.55 6.25 -5.42
CA ALA A 300 -12.74 6.74 -6.54
C ALA A 300 -11.37 6.07 -6.62
N GLY A 301 -10.65 6.31 -7.72
CA GLY A 301 -9.24 5.94 -7.85
C GLY A 301 -9.00 4.46 -8.11
N THR A 302 -10.02 3.74 -8.60
CA THR A 302 -9.88 2.37 -9.12
C THR A 302 -9.99 2.35 -10.64
N LYS A 303 -9.64 1.22 -11.27
CA LYS A 303 -9.79 1.06 -12.72
C LYS A 303 -11.26 1.14 -13.15
N GLU A 304 -12.16 0.61 -12.34
CA GLU A 304 -13.60 0.58 -12.57
C GLU A 304 -14.24 1.95 -12.35
N ASN A 305 -13.65 2.79 -11.48
CA ASN A 305 -14.18 4.12 -11.20
C ASN A 305 -13.05 5.17 -11.03
N PRO A 306 -12.41 5.61 -12.14
CA PRO A 306 -11.26 6.49 -12.09
C PRO A 306 -11.61 7.91 -11.63
N SER A 307 -12.71 8.48 -12.13
CA SER A 307 -13.17 9.85 -11.80
C SER A 307 -13.95 9.93 -10.49
N GLY A 308 -14.53 8.80 -10.05
CA GLY A 308 -15.08 8.65 -8.71
C GLY A 308 -16.46 9.26 -8.46
N TYR A 309 -17.03 8.89 -7.31
CA TYR A 309 -18.21 9.54 -6.72
C TYR A 309 -17.93 9.90 -5.27
N VAL A 310 -18.54 10.98 -4.77
CA VAL A 310 -18.76 11.14 -3.33
C VAL A 310 -20.16 10.62 -3.05
N MET A 311 -20.25 9.55 -2.27
CA MET A 311 -21.52 8.97 -1.87
C MET A 311 -21.85 9.39 -0.44
N ALA A 312 -23.11 9.71 -0.17
CA ALA A 312 -23.60 10.06 1.16
C ALA A 312 -24.78 9.18 1.56
N PHE A 313 -24.81 8.77 2.82
CA PHE A 313 -25.85 7.93 3.40
C PHE A 313 -26.38 8.61 4.66
N ALA A 314 -27.70 8.71 4.79
CA ALA A 314 -28.33 9.18 6.01
C ALA A 314 -28.38 8.04 7.04
N LEU A 315 -28.07 8.35 8.30
CA LEU A 315 -28.40 7.45 9.39
C LEU A 315 -29.91 7.47 9.63
N PRO A 316 -30.50 6.38 10.15
CA PRO A 316 -31.87 6.38 10.62
C PRO A 316 -32.09 7.53 11.61
N ASP A 317 -33.28 8.11 11.60
CA ASP A 317 -33.64 9.08 12.62
C ASP A 317 -33.53 8.40 13.99
N ALA A 318 -32.93 9.09 14.96
CA ALA A 318 -32.83 8.54 16.31
C ALA A 318 -34.24 8.17 16.76
N ALA A 319 -34.45 6.90 17.14
CA ALA A 319 -35.72 6.49 17.74
C ALA A 319 -35.97 7.47 18.89
N ARG A 320 -37.10 8.22 18.83
CA ARG A 320 -37.55 9.01 19.98
C ARG A 320 -37.70 8.01 21.13
N LYS A 321 -36.74 8.03 22.05
CA LYS A 321 -36.88 7.35 23.33
C LYS A 321 -37.99 8.00 24.12
#